data_AF-A0A1B6YFS3-F1
#
_entry.id   AF-A0A1B6YFS3-F1
#
_cell.length_a   1.000
_cell.length_b   1.000
_cell.length_c   1.000
_cell.angle_alpha   90.00
_cell.angle_beta   90.00
_cell.angle_gamma   90.00
#
_symmetry.space_group_name_H-M   'P 1'
#
loop_
_entity.id
_entity.type
_entity.pdbx_description
1 polymer ?
#
loop_
_entity_poly.entity_id
_entity_poly.type
_entity_poly.pdbx_seq_one_letter_code
_entity_poly.pdbx_strand_id
1 'polypeptide(L)'
;MVKNGQRTFNLNVKVPADVVSNVDAEIKTHAKWMRDNHSYDDSKIQLVHYYVSKSDELVNFANPDDGITGNVLFSINEVYVRPEGIGQHLDAAGSWPDAPGFFEIMAKYGEVLVINGEVIETL
;
A
#
# COMPACT_ATOMS: atom_id res chain seq x y z
N MET A 1 -5.58 -9.28 -14.55
CA MET A 1 -4.67 -8.28 -15.15
C MET A 1 -5.25 -6.91 -14.92
N VAL A 2 -4.39 -5.93 -14.62
CA VAL A 2 -4.74 -4.52 -14.40
C VAL A 2 -5.25 -3.92 -15.71
N LYS A 3 -6.16 -2.95 -15.63
CA LYS A 3 -6.79 -2.25 -16.76
C LYS A 3 -6.97 -0.78 -16.43
N ASN A 4 -6.93 0.06 -17.45
CA ASN A 4 -7.22 1.48 -17.32
C ASN A 4 -8.66 1.69 -16.81
N GLY A 5 -8.87 2.72 -15.99
CA GLY A 5 -10.14 3.06 -15.35
C GLY A 5 -10.47 2.27 -14.08
N GLN A 6 -9.66 1.28 -13.69
CA GLN A 6 -9.86 0.56 -12.44
C GLN A 6 -9.50 1.41 -11.23
N ARG A 7 -10.17 1.15 -10.10
CA ARG A 7 -9.89 1.85 -8.85
C ARG A 7 -8.66 1.29 -8.16
N THR A 8 -7.87 2.17 -7.53
CA THR A 8 -6.59 1.81 -6.90
C THR A 8 -6.33 2.54 -5.59
N PHE A 9 -5.57 1.89 -4.71
CA PHE A 9 -4.80 2.54 -3.65
C PHE A 9 -3.31 2.46 -4.00
N ASN A 10 -2.61 3.59 -3.89
CA ASN A 10 -1.15 3.65 -3.97
C ASN A 10 -0.63 4.52 -2.83
N LEU A 11 -0.14 3.87 -1.78
CA LEU A 11 0.26 4.52 -0.53
C LEU A 11 1.78 4.47 -0.41
N ASN A 12 2.41 5.64 -0.37
CA ASN A 12 3.86 5.75 -0.28
C ASN A 12 4.24 6.31 1.09
N VAL A 13 5.13 5.60 1.77
CA VAL A 13 5.60 5.91 3.12
C VAL A 13 7.11 6.04 3.10
N LYS A 14 7.63 7.09 3.74
CA LYS A 14 9.07 7.29 3.95
C LYS A 14 9.36 7.35 5.43
N VAL A 15 10.32 6.54 5.88
CA VAL A 15 10.72 6.50 7.29
C VAL A 15 12.23 6.48 7.49
N PRO A 16 12.74 7.01 8.60
CA PRO A 16 14.12 6.79 9.01
C PRO A 16 14.37 5.31 9.37
N ALA A 17 15.62 4.86 9.26
CA ALA A 17 16.01 3.46 9.45
C ALA A 17 15.63 2.87 10.83
N ASP A 18 15.58 3.70 11.88
CA ASP A 18 15.32 3.29 13.26
C ASP A 18 13.87 2.87 13.52
N VAL A 19 12.91 3.28 12.68
CA VAL A 19 11.49 2.93 12.81
C VAL A 19 11.02 1.89 11.78
N VAL A 20 11.91 1.42 10.90
CA VAL A 20 11.61 0.47 9.83
C VAL A 20 10.97 -0.81 10.35
N SER A 21 11.46 -1.35 11.48
CA SER A 21 10.93 -2.60 12.06
C SER A 21 9.48 -2.48 12.49
N ASN A 22 9.09 -1.32 13.03
CA ASN A 22 7.73 -1.02 13.41
C ASN A 22 6.82 -0.91 12.17
N VAL A 23 7.27 -0.19 11.13
CA VAL A 23 6.52 -0.07 9.87
C VAL A 23 6.36 -1.43 9.18
N ASP A 24 7.42 -2.25 9.12
CA ASP A 24 7.35 -3.61 8.58
C ASP A 24 6.33 -4.47 9.35
N ALA A 25 6.21 -4.30 10.67
CA ALA A 25 5.23 -5.03 11.47
C ALA A 25 3.80 -4.61 11.13
N GLU A 26 3.51 -3.31 11.10
CA GLU A 26 2.18 -2.79 10.75
C GLU A 26 1.75 -3.16 9.32
N ILE A 27 2.69 -3.08 8.37
CA ILE A 27 2.45 -3.53 6.98
C ILE A 27 2.16 -5.04 6.94
N LYS A 28 2.82 -5.86 7.76
CA LYS A 28 2.53 -7.30 7.84
C LYS A 28 1.15 -7.58 8.45
N THR A 29 0.73 -6.79 9.44
CA THR A 29 -0.63 -6.87 10.00
C THR A 29 -1.66 -6.53 8.93
N HIS A 30 -1.44 -5.44 8.17
CA HIS A 30 -2.27 -5.09 7.02
C HIS A 30 -2.30 -6.19 5.96
N ALA A 31 -1.14 -6.72 5.55
CA ALA A 31 -1.06 -7.78 4.56
C ALA A 31 -1.77 -9.08 5.01
N LYS A 32 -1.78 -9.36 6.32
CA LYS A 32 -2.56 -10.47 6.87
C LYS A 32 -4.06 -10.18 6.72
N TRP A 33 -4.51 -9.00 7.12
CA TRP A 33 -5.90 -8.58 6.97
C TRP A 33 -6.36 -8.60 5.50
N MET A 34 -5.49 -8.17 4.56
CA MET A 34 -5.74 -8.28 3.12
C MET A 34 -5.98 -9.72 2.69
N ARG A 35 -5.15 -10.68 3.12
CA ARG A 35 -5.37 -12.11 2.81
C ARG A 35 -6.67 -12.66 3.41
N ASP A 36 -7.06 -12.16 4.58
CA ASP A 36 -8.25 -12.62 5.28
C ASP A 36 -9.54 -12.07 4.65
N ASN A 37 -9.51 -10.87 4.04
CA ASN A 37 -10.70 -10.16 3.56
C ASN A 37 -10.76 -9.94 2.04
N HIS A 38 -9.66 -10.15 1.33
CA HIS A 38 -9.57 -9.97 -0.12
C HIS A 38 -9.16 -11.27 -0.82
N SER A 39 -9.47 -11.36 -2.11
CA SER A 39 -9.16 -12.49 -2.96
C SER A 39 -8.90 -12.04 -4.39
N TYR A 40 -8.21 -12.86 -5.18
CA TYR A 40 -8.10 -12.66 -6.63
C TYR A 40 -9.25 -13.30 -7.42
N ASP A 41 -9.97 -14.24 -6.80
CA ASP A 41 -11.29 -14.68 -7.24
C ASP A 41 -12.41 -13.82 -6.61
N ASP A 42 -13.66 -14.20 -6.83
CA ASP A 42 -14.85 -13.48 -6.36
C ASP A 42 -15.36 -13.94 -4.97
N SER A 43 -14.58 -14.73 -4.22
CA SER A 43 -14.99 -15.23 -2.90
C SER A 43 -15.00 -14.18 -1.80
N LYS A 44 -14.24 -13.09 -1.96
CA LYS A 44 -14.15 -11.95 -1.03
C LYS A 44 -14.08 -10.62 -1.79
N ILE A 45 -13.60 -9.56 -1.13
CA ILE A 45 -13.37 -8.27 -1.80
C ILE A 45 -12.33 -8.50 -2.91
N GLN A 46 -12.77 -8.34 -4.16
CA GLN A 46 -12.01 -8.83 -5.29
C GLN A 46 -10.95 -7.84 -5.76
N LEU A 47 -9.70 -8.28 -5.73
CA LEU A 47 -8.54 -7.57 -6.23
C LEU A 47 -8.13 -8.11 -7.59
N VAL A 48 -7.60 -7.23 -8.42
CA VAL A 48 -6.78 -7.60 -9.56
C VAL A 48 -5.38 -7.94 -9.11
N HIS A 49 -4.83 -7.13 -8.21
CA HIS A 49 -3.46 -7.26 -7.74
C HIS A 49 -3.27 -6.56 -6.40
N TYR A 50 -2.41 -7.13 -5.56
CA TYR A 50 -1.92 -6.57 -4.31
C TYR A 50 -0.45 -6.86 -4.17
N TYR A 51 0.34 -5.83 -3.88
CA TYR A 51 1.72 -6.01 -3.47
C TYR A 51 2.19 -4.85 -2.61
N VAL A 52 3.20 -5.14 -1.80
CA VAL A 52 3.94 -4.15 -1.04
C VAL A 52 5.41 -4.28 -1.41
N SER A 53 6.04 -3.15 -1.71
CA SER A 53 7.48 -3.07 -2.01
C SER A 53 8.18 -2.16 -1.01
N LYS A 54 9.48 -2.36 -0.87
CA LYS A 54 10.35 -1.49 -0.08
C LYS A 54 11.71 -1.34 -0.74
N SER A 55 12.36 -0.21 -0.48
CA SER A 55 13.74 0.07 -0.88
C SER A 55 14.37 1.08 0.06
N ASP A 56 15.70 1.08 0.15
CA ASP A 56 16.40 2.25 0.69
C ASP A 56 16.17 3.44 -0.25
N GLU A 57 16.05 4.65 0.31
CA GLU A 57 15.97 5.88 -0.48
C GLU A 57 17.37 6.23 -0.98
N LEU A 58 17.53 6.28 -2.31
CA LEU A 58 18.79 6.67 -2.95
C LEU A 58 19.01 8.18 -2.81
N VAL A 59 20.27 8.60 -2.62
CA VAL A 59 20.66 10.02 -2.72
C VAL A 59 20.38 10.55 -4.13
N ASN A 60 20.61 9.71 -5.14
CA ASN A 60 20.38 9.99 -6.54
C ASN A 60 19.75 8.79 -7.24
N PHE A 61 18.47 8.88 -7.63
CA PHE A 61 17.76 7.77 -8.27
C PHE A 61 18.36 7.35 -9.63
N ALA A 62 19.12 8.23 -10.28
CA ALA A 62 19.77 7.95 -11.56
C ALA A 62 21.17 7.32 -11.39
N ASN A 63 21.74 7.35 -10.19
CA ASN A 63 23.04 6.74 -9.90
C ASN A 63 23.06 6.12 -8.48
N PRO A 64 22.75 4.81 -8.36
CA PRO A 64 22.73 4.12 -7.08
C PRO A 64 24.07 4.12 -6.33
N ASP A 65 25.20 4.29 -7.03
CA ASP A 65 26.54 4.31 -6.43
C ASP A 65 26.79 5.54 -5.55
N ASP A 66 25.96 6.59 -5.69
CA ASP A 66 26.01 7.80 -4.84
C ASP A 66 25.50 7.53 -3.41
N GLY A 67 25.00 6.33 -3.14
CA GLY A 67 24.59 5.87 -1.81
C GLY A 67 23.13 6.16 -1.47
N ILE A 68 22.81 5.99 -0.18
CA ILE A 68 21.46 6.09 0.38
C ILE A 68 21.35 7.25 1.37
N THR A 69 20.14 7.77 1.57
CA THR A 69 19.87 8.90 2.47
C THR A 69 19.79 8.50 3.94
N GLY A 70 19.62 7.20 4.23
CA GLY A 70 19.29 6.66 5.55
C GLY A 70 17.79 6.54 5.81
N ASN A 71 16.94 6.94 4.87
CA ASN A 71 15.51 6.62 4.88
C ASN A 71 15.23 5.33 4.11
N VAL A 72 14.10 4.71 4.44
CA VAL A 72 13.52 3.57 3.74
C VAL A 72 12.14 3.97 3.21
N LEU A 73 11.88 3.61 1.96
CA LEU A 73 10.63 3.83 1.27
C LEU A 73 9.81 2.54 1.26
N PHE A 74 8.50 2.69 1.41
CA PHE A 74 7.51 1.63 1.23
C PHE A 74 6.45 2.08 0.25
N SER A 75 5.95 1.15 -0.57
CA SER A 75 4.81 1.38 -1.43
C SER A 75 3.80 0.23 -1.28
N ILE A 76 2.57 0.56 -0.91
CA ILE A 76 1.45 -0.39 -0.79
C ILE A 76 0.51 -0.13 -1.95
N ASN A 77 0.27 -1.17 -2.75
CA ASN A 77 -0.42 -1.05 -4.03
C ASN A 77 -1.55 -2.07 -4.14
N GLU A 78 -2.73 -1.58 -4.47
CA GLU A 78 -3.95 -2.39 -4.55
C GLU A 78 -4.79 -1.95 -5.73
N VAL A 79 -5.21 -2.88 -6.58
CA VAL A 79 -6.10 -2.58 -7.71
C VAL A 79 -7.34 -3.45 -7.61
N TYR A 80 -8.51 -2.85 -7.75
CA TYR A 80 -9.80 -3.52 -7.56
C TYR A 80 -10.43 -3.92 -8.88
N VAL A 81 -11.08 -5.09 -8.90
CA VAL A 81 -11.81 -5.54 -10.09
C VAL A 81 -13.05 -4.67 -10.32
N ARG A 82 -13.73 -4.29 -9.24
CA ARG A 82 -15.01 -3.57 -9.26
C ARG A 82 -14.84 -2.13 -8.76
N PRO A 83 -15.58 -1.14 -9.32
CA PRO A 83 -15.56 0.23 -8.85
C PRO A 83 -15.92 0.37 -7.36
N GLU A 84 -16.79 -0.50 -6.86
CA GLU A 84 -17.25 -0.51 -5.47
C GLU A 84 -16.19 -1.05 -4.49
N GLY A 85 -15.12 -1.67 -5.00
CA GLY A 85 -14.11 -2.33 -4.19
C GLY A 85 -13.43 -1.42 -3.17
N ILE A 86 -13.27 -0.14 -3.50
CA ILE A 86 -12.74 0.88 -2.56
C ILE A 86 -13.68 1.05 -1.37
N GLY A 87 -14.99 1.17 -1.61
CA GLY A 87 -15.98 1.30 -0.54
C GLY A 87 -15.99 0.05 0.34
N GLN A 88 -16.00 -1.13 -0.27
CA GLN A 88 -15.95 -2.41 0.44
C GLN A 88 -14.71 -2.53 1.32
N HIS A 89 -13.54 -2.13 0.81
CA HIS A 89 -12.29 -2.13 1.57
C HIS A 89 -12.37 -1.19 2.77
N LEU A 90 -12.82 0.06 2.57
CA LEU A 90 -12.91 1.05 3.64
C LEU A 90 -13.93 0.63 4.71
N ASP A 91 -15.08 0.07 4.32
CA ASP A 91 -16.08 -0.45 5.25
C ASP A 91 -15.51 -1.62 6.08
N ALA A 92 -14.79 -2.54 5.44
CA ALA A 92 -14.14 -3.65 6.12
C ALA A 92 -13.02 -3.17 7.07
N ALA A 93 -12.26 -2.16 6.66
CA ALA A 93 -11.22 -1.54 7.49
C ALA A 93 -11.82 -0.85 8.73
N GLY A 94 -13.03 -0.30 8.64
CA GLY A 94 -13.76 0.27 9.79
C GLY A 94 -14.07 -0.75 10.90
N SER A 95 -14.05 -2.05 10.58
CA SER A 95 -14.24 -3.14 11.55
C SER A 95 -12.94 -3.88 11.89
N TRP A 96 -11.80 -3.48 11.32
CA TRP A 96 -10.50 -4.12 11.55
C TRP A 96 -9.86 -3.58 12.85
N PRO A 97 -9.68 -4.42 13.90
CA PRO A 97 -9.21 -3.94 15.21
C PRO A 97 -7.83 -3.28 15.20
N ASP A 98 -6.93 -3.72 14.31
CA ASP A 98 -5.57 -3.18 14.21
C ASP A 98 -5.45 -2.01 13.22
N ALA A 99 -6.56 -1.60 12.58
CA ALA A 99 -6.58 -0.47 11.65
C ALA A 99 -5.97 0.82 12.24
N PRO A 100 -6.19 1.16 13.54
CA PRO A 100 -5.58 2.36 14.12
C PRO A 100 -4.05 2.42 14.00
N GLY A 101 -3.34 1.29 14.17
CA GLY A 101 -1.88 1.25 14.06
C GLY A 101 -1.40 1.52 12.64
N PHE A 102 -2.05 0.90 11.66
CA PHE A 102 -1.77 1.15 10.25
C PHE A 102 -2.05 2.61 9.84
N PHE A 103 -3.19 3.17 10.26
CA PHE A 103 -3.52 4.57 9.99
C PHE A 103 -2.58 5.55 10.68
N GLU A 104 -2.07 5.23 11.87
CA GLU A 104 -1.05 6.05 12.54
C GLU A 104 0.24 6.12 11.71
N ILE A 105 0.71 5.00 11.16
CA ILE A 105 1.87 4.99 10.26
C ILE A 105 1.60 5.84 9.01
N MET A 106 0.45 5.69 8.38
CA MET A 106 0.10 6.49 7.19
C MET A 106 0.00 7.99 7.51
N ALA A 107 -0.59 8.36 8.64
CA ALA A 107 -0.74 9.75 9.05
C ALA A 107 0.60 10.40 9.41
N LYS A 108 1.51 9.63 10.01
CA LYS A 108 2.81 10.14 10.48
C LYS A 108 3.88 10.16 9.38
N TYR A 109 3.88 9.18 8.49
CA TYR A 109 4.98 8.93 7.55
C TYR A 109 4.54 8.83 6.08
N GLY A 110 3.24 8.94 5.80
CA GLY A 110 2.73 8.98 4.43
C GLY A 110 3.17 10.25 3.71
N GLU A 111 3.74 10.09 2.53
CA GLU A 111 4.21 11.21 1.69
C GLU A 111 3.25 11.46 0.53
N VAL A 112 2.85 10.40 -0.17
CA VAL A 112 1.91 10.46 -1.31
C VAL A 112 0.91 9.34 -1.18
N LEU A 113 -0.35 9.70 -0.94
CA LEU A 113 -1.44 8.76 -0.70
C LEU A 113 -2.51 8.92 -1.78
N VAL A 114 -2.46 8.05 -2.80
CA VAL A 114 -3.53 7.94 -3.79
C VAL A 114 -4.65 7.11 -3.19
N ILE A 115 -5.70 7.79 -2.72
CA ILE A 115 -6.90 7.19 -2.12
C ILE A 115 -8.04 7.28 -3.13
N ASN A 116 -8.72 6.15 -3.40
CA ASN A 116 -9.75 6.05 -4.43
C ASN A 116 -9.25 6.55 -5.80
N GLY A 117 -8.02 6.21 -6.14
CA GLY A 117 -7.38 6.59 -7.39
C GLY A 117 -7.94 5.84 -8.59
N GLU A 118 -7.41 6.17 -9.76
CA GLU A 118 -7.72 5.52 -11.01
C GLU A 118 -6.43 5.06 -11.69
N VAL A 119 -6.42 3.82 -12.17
CA VAL A 119 -5.35 3.33 -13.05
C VAL A 119 -5.48 4.06 -14.38
N ILE A 120 -4.55 4.96 -14.65
CA ILE A 120 -4.55 5.73 -15.90
C ILE A 120 -3.82 5.00 -17.04
N GLU A 121 -2.84 4.16 -16.72
CA GLU A 121 -2.06 3.39 -17.70
C GLU A 121 -1.57 2.03 -17.13
N THR A 122 -1.54 1.01 -17.99
CA THR A 122 -0.99 -0.34 -17.73
C THR A 122 -0.71 -1.07 -19.05
N LEU A 123 0.20 -2.05 -19.02
CA LEU A 123 0.40 -3.01 -20.12
C LEU A 123 -0.65 -4.13 -20.08
#